data_AF-A0A0S9QV81-F1
#
_entry.id   AF-A0A0S9QV81-F1
#
_cell.length_a   1.000
_cell.length_b   1.000
_cell.length_c   1.000
_cell.angle_alpha   90.00
_cell.angle_beta   90.00
_cell.angle_gamma   90.00
#
_symmetry.space_group_name_H-M   'P 1'
#
loop_
_entity.id
_entity.type
_entity.pdbx_description
1 polymer ?
#
loop_
_entity_poly.entity_id
_entity_poly.type
_entity_poly.pdbx_seq_one_letter_code
_entity_poly.pdbx_strand_id
1 'polypeptide(L)'
;MSQTSYPRWSPAELVAELREAAEEIAPELNGIKAEETLEGESAQMIEEMAEALKRIASGAPRPQEIARTALAAQTPRLPIGRPQAGVRKAVKPRR
;
A
#
# COMPACT_ATOMS: atom_id res chain seq x y z
N MET A 1 16.45 -5.22 31.27
CA MET A 1 15.60 -4.71 30.19
C MET A 1 15.90 -5.54 28.96
N SER A 2 15.02 -6.48 28.59
CA SER A 2 15.23 -7.30 27.39
C SER A 2 15.10 -6.39 26.17
N GLN A 3 16.20 -6.20 25.43
CA GLN A 3 16.12 -5.65 24.09
C GLN A 3 15.35 -6.65 23.24
N THR A 4 14.06 -6.39 23.02
CA THR A 4 13.34 -6.99 21.91
C THR A 4 14.03 -6.53 20.63
N SER A 5 14.93 -7.36 20.12
CA SER A 5 15.45 -7.22 18.76
C SER A 5 14.30 -7.56 17.83
N TYR A 6 13.51 -6.56 17.46
CA TYR A 6 12.55 -6.72 16.38
C TYR A 6 13.29 -7.22 15.15
N PRO A 7 12.79 -8.24 14.44
CA PRO A 7 13.35 -8.62 13.16
C PRO A 7 13.45 -7.37 12.30
N ARG A 8 14.64 -7.12 11.74
CA ARG A 8 14.86 -6.00 10.83
C ARG A 8 14.26 -6.36 9.48
N TRP A 9 12.94 -6.27 9.38
CA TRP A 9 12.28 -6.36 8.09
C TRP A 9 12.57 -5.10 7.28
N SER A 10 12.95 -5.30 6.03
CA SER A 10 12.88 -4.22 5.06
C SER A 10 11.41 -3.82 4.86
N PRO A 11 11.13 -2.56 4.51
CA PRO A 11 9.77 -2.14 4.18
C PRO A 11 9.12 -3.01 3.10
N ALA A 12 9.90 -3.56 2.16
CA ALA A 12 9.40 -4.42 1.11
C ALA A 12 8.94 -5.80 1.62
N GLU A 13 9.70 -6.41 2.54
CA GLU A 13 9.31 -7.69 3.16
C GLU A 13 8.02 -7.53 3.98
N LEU A 14 7.93 -6.46 4.78
CA LEU A 14 6.74 -6.19 5.59
C LEU A 14 5.51 -5.89 4.73
N VAL A 15 5.66 -5.18 3.61
CA VAL A 15 4.57 -4.96 2.64
C VAL A 15 4.11 -6.27 2.02
N ALA A 16 5.04 -7.17 1.68
CA ALA A 16 4.69 -8.47 1.10
C ALA A 16 3.89 -9.32 2.09
N GLU A 17 4.33 -9.41 3.34
CA GLU A 17 3.66 -10.15 4.41
C GLU A 17 2.23 -9.62 4.66
N LEU A 18 2.07 -8.29 4.72
CA LEU A 18 0.75 -7.69 4.92
C LEU A 18 -0.19 -7.90 3.73
N ARG A 19 0.33 -7.88 2.49
CA ARG A 19 -0.49 -8.18 1.30
C ARG A 19 -0.92 -9.65 1.29
N GLU A 20 -0.03 -10.56 1.65
CA GLU A 20 -0.35 -11.98 1.78
C GLU A 20 -1.43 -12.22 2.84
N ALA A 21 -1.28 -11.63 4.03
CA ALA A 21 -2.29 -11.70 5.09
C ALA A 21 -3.64 -11.12 4.65
N ALA A 22 -3.63 -10.01 3.92
CA ALA A 22 -4.84 -9.41 3.36
C ALA A 22 -5.56 -10.34 2.36
N GLU A 23 -4.79 -11.01 1.49
CA GLU A 23 -5.31 -11.98 0.53
C GLU A 23 -5.84 -13.26 1.19
N GLU A 24 -5.24 -13.69 2.31
CA GLU A 24 -5.70 -14.83 3.11
C GLU A 24 -7.04 -14.53 3.81
N ILE A 25 -7.20 -13.33 4.37
CA ILE A 25 -8.38 -12.97 5.17
C ILE A 25 -9.56 -12.51 4.30
N ALA A 26 -9.30 -11.87 3.15
CA ALA A 26 -10.35 -11.31 2.29
C ALA A 26 -11.50 -12.28 1.92
N PRO A 27 -11.26 -13.57 1.59
CA PRO A 27 -12.33 -14.52 1.32
C PRO A 27 -13.26 -14.79 2.51
N GLU A 28 -12.79 -14.57 3.73
CA GLU A 28 -13.55 -14.73 4.97
C GLU A 28 -14.41 -13.50 5.30
N LEU A 29 -14.11 -12.36 4.66
CA LEU A 29 -14.81 -11.11 4.85
C LEU A 29 -15.96 -10.98 3.84
N ASN A 30 -17.12 -10.49 4.29
CA ASN A 30 -18.33 -10.36 3.47
C ASN A 30 -18.17 -9.31 2.35
N GLY A 31 -17.52 -9.69 1.24
CA GLY A 31 -17.36 -8.85 0.05
C GLY A 31 -16.32 -7.74 0.16
N ILE A 32 -15.49 -7.76 1.22
CA ILE A 32 -14.36 -6.84 1.37
C ILE A 32 -13.21 -7.35 0.51
N LYS A 33 -12.59 -6.47 -0.29
CA LYS A 33 -11.41 -6.85 -1.08
C LYS A 33 -10.16 -6.87 -0.20
N ALA A 34 -9.15 -7.67 -0.57
CA ALA A 34 -7.88 -7.73 0.15
C ALA A 34 -7.24 -6.35 0.35
N GLU A 35 -7.24 -5.54 -0.70
CA GLU A 35 -6.70 -4.18 -0.63
C GLU A 35 -7.47 -3.25 0.33
N GLU A 36 -8.73 -3.55 0.66
CA GLU A 36 -9.61 -2.80 1.58
C GLU A 36 -9.57 -3.35 3.02
N THR A 37 -8.81 -4.42 3.29
CA THR A 37 -8.60 -4.89 4.66
C THR A 37 -7.60 -4.00 5.39
N LEU A 38 -7.56 -4.10 6.73
CA LEU A 38 -6.61 -3.35 7.54
C LEU A 38 -5.16 -3.66 7.14
N GLU A 39 -4.86 -4.92 6.83
CA GLU A 39 -3.56 -5.38 6.36
C GLU A 39 -3.24 -4.79 4.98
N GLY A 40 -4.20 -4.77 4.05
CA GLY A 40 -4.07 -4.17 2.73
C GLY A 40 -3.81 -2.67 2.77
N GLU A 41 -4.58 -1.94 3.60
CA GLU A 41 -4.38 -0.50 3.84
C GLU A 41 -3.02 -0.22 4.48
N SER A 42 -2.61 -1.04 5.46
CA SER A 42 -1.33 -0.92 6.14
C SER A 42 -0.16 -1.16 5.18
N ALA A 43 -0.25 -2.16 4.30
CA ALA A 43 0.73 -2.42 3.27
C ALA A 43 0.90 -1.22 2.33
N GLN A 44 -0.22 -0.63 1.91
CA GLN A 44 -0.21 0.54 1.03
C GLN A 44 0.41 1.77 1.72
N MET A 45 0.08 2.00 2.99
CA MET A 45 0.64 3.11 3.76
C MET A 45 2.17 2.99 3.91
N ILE A 46 2.67 1.79 4.20
CA ILE A 46 4.12 1.53 4.33
C ILE A 46 4.83 1.74 3.00
N GLU A 47 4.23 1.31 1.89
CA GLU A 47 4.78 1.51 0.55
C GLU A 47 4.93 3.01 0.20
N GLU A 48 3.89 3.81 0.46
CA GLU A 48 3.91 5.26 0.23
C GLU A 48 4.95 5.97 1.11
N MET A 49 5.09 5.57 2.38
CA MET A 49 6.12 6.10 3.28
C MET A 49 7.52 5.71 2.81
N ALA A 50 7.73 4.46 2.40
CA ALA A 50 9.01 4.01 1.88
C ALA A 50 9.39 4.76 0.59
N GLU A 51 8.43 5.05 -0.29
CA GLU A 51 8.64 5.86 -1.48
C GLU A 51 9.02 7.31 -1.13
N ALA A 52 8.31 7.92 -0.18
CA ALA A 52 8.64 9.26 0.31
C ALA A 52 10.08 9.34 0.85
N LEU A 53 10.49 8.35 1.65
CA LEU A 53 11.86 8.24 2.15
C LEU A 53 12.88 8.07 1.03
N LYS A 54 12.60 7.22 0.02
CA LYS A 54 13.46 7.07 -1.16
C LYS A 54 13.64 8.39 -1.91
N ARG A 55 12.56 9.16 -2.10
CA ARG A 55 12.60 10.49 -2.75
C ARG A 55 13.42 11.50 -1.95
N ILE A 56 13.28 11.50 -0.63
CA ILE A 56 14.09 12.36 0.24
C ILE A 56 15.57 11.97 0.15
N ALA A 57 15.87 10.66 0.21
CA ALA A 57 17.22 10.16 0.08
C ALA A 57 17.86 10.47 -1.28
N SER A 58 17.06 10.52 -2.35
CA SER A 58 17.52 10.92 -3.69
C SER A 58 17.63 12.44 -3.89
N GLY A 59 17.47 13.24 -2.84
CA GLY A 59 17.68 14.69 -2.88
C GLY A 59 16.50 15.49 -3.43
N ALA A 60 15.26 15.00 -3.28
CA ALA A 60 14.08 15.73 -3.73
C ALA A 60 13.97 17.13 -3.10
N PRO A 61 13.51 18.14 -3.86
CA PRO A 61 13.26 19.47 -3.30
C PRO A 61 12.17 19.39 -2.24
N ARG A 62 12.32 20.19 -1.17
CA ARG A 62 11.36 20.30 -0.05
C ARG A 62 11.09 18.96 0.68
N PRO A 63 12.13 18.31 1.23
CA PRO A 63 11.98 17.02 1.91
C PRO A 63 11.02 17.06 3.11
N GLN A 64 10.89 18.22 3.79
CA GLN A 64 9.96 18.41 4.90
C GLN A 64 8.49 18.37 4.44
N GLU A 65 8.19 18.94 3.26
CA GLU A 65 6.84 18.89 2.69
C GLU A 65 6.49 17.46 2.27
N ILE A 66 7.45 16.73 1.68
CA ILE A 66 7.29 15.31 1.30
C ILE A 66 7.01 14.46 2.54
N ALA A 67 7.78 14.62 3.62
CA ALA A 67 7.58 13.89 4.86
C ALA A 67 6.23 14.20 5.51
N ARG A 68 5.84 15.48 5.59
CA ARG A 68 4.51 15.87 6.11
C ARG A 68 3.37 15.29 5.27
N THR A 69 3.52 15.28 3.97
CA THR A 69 2.53 14.77 3.01
C THR A 69 2.33 13.27 3.20
N ALA A 70 3.43 12.52 3.34
CA ALA A 70 3.40 11.08 3.61
C ALA A 70 2.80 10.75 4.99
N LEU A 71 3.18 11.50 6.03
CA LEU A 71 2.65 11.29 7.39
C LEU A 71 1.17 11.69 7.53
N ALA A 72 0.74 12.74 6.80
CA ALA A 72 -0.65 13.19 6.80
C ALA A 72 -1.57 12.28 5.98
N ALA A 73 -1.02 11.36 5.18
CA ALA A 73 -1.79 10.30 4.53
C ALA A 73 -2.22 9.28 5.59
N GLN A 74 -3.20 9.65 6.42
CA GLN A 74 -3.90 8.74 7.34
C GLN A 74 -4.74 7.70 6.59
N THR A 75 -4.86 7.85 5.27
CA THR A 75 -5.56 6.96 4.35
C THR A 75 -4.69 6.84 3.11
N PRO A 76 -4.49 5.63 2.54
CA PRO A 76 -3.64 5.47 1.37
C PRO A 76 -4.16 6.33 0.21
N ARG A 77 -3.25 7.02 -0.49
CA ARG A 77 -3.61 7.95 -1.58
C ARG A 77 -3.81 7.23 -2.90
N LEU A 78 -3.16 6.09 -3.08
CA LEU A 78 -3.35 5.26 -4.26
C LEU A 78 -4.70 4.55 -4.20
N PRO A 79 -5.40 4.41 -5.35
CA PRO A 79 -6.62 3.62 -5.39
C PRO A 79 -6.32 2.25 -4.80
N ILE A 80 -7.18 1.87 -3.86
CA ILE A 80 -7.18 0.57 -3.22
C ILE A 80 -7.39 -0.46 -4.35
N GLY A 81 -6.32 -1.19 -4.69
CA GLY A 81 -6.25 -2.12 -5.81
C GLY A 81 -5.53 -1.55 -7.04
N ARG A 82 -4.71 -2.40 -7.69
CA ARG A 82 -4.06 -2.04 -8.97
C ARG A 82 -5.13 -1.52 -9.94
N PRO A 83 -4.93 -0.39 -10.65
CA PRO A 83 -5.68 -0.16 -11.86
C PRO A 83 -5.30 -1.28 -12.82
N GLN A 84 -6.18 -2.27 -12.99
CA GLN A 84 -6.03 -3.23 -14.08
C GLN A 84 -6.08 -2.43 -15.38
N ALA A 85 -4.90 -2.23 -15.98
CA ALA A 85 -4.79 -1.78 -17.33
C ALA A 85 -5.44 -2.84 -18.24
N GLY A 86 -6.69 -2.57 -18.65
CA GLY A 86 -7.27 -3.17 -19.84
C GLY A 86 -8.39 -4.18 -19.63
N VAL A 87 -9.61 -3.71 -19.40
CA VAL A 87 -10.80 -4.30 -20.05
C VAL A 87 -11.75 -3.19 -20.49
N ARG A 88 -11.35 -2.40 -21.50
CA ARG A 88 -12.32 -1.77 -22.40
C ARG A 88 -12.58 -2.72 -23.56
N LYS A 89 -13.23 -3.87 -23.30
CA LYS A 89 -14.00 -4.51 -24.38
C LYS A 89 -15.28 -3.70 -24.52
N ALA A 90 -15.25 -2.76 -25.45
CA ALA A 90 -16.45 -2.10 -25.94
C ALA A 90 -17.45 -3.18 -26.34
N VAL A 91 -18.53 -3.29 -25.58
CA VAL A 91 -19.68 -4.11 -25.93
C VAL A 91 -20.27 -3.51 -27.21
N LYS A 92 -20.11 -4.21 -28.33
CA LYS A 92 -20.82 -3.86 -29.57
C LYS A 92 -22.33 -3.95 -29.30
N PRO A 93 -23.14 -2.97 -29.74
CA PRO A 93 -24.58 -3.10 -29.69
C PRO A 93 -25.01 -4.21 -30.66
N ARG A 94 -25.71 -5.22 -30.14
CA ARG A 94 -26.44 -6.18 -30.98
C ARG A 94 -27.54 -5.40 -31.72
N ARG A 95 -27.52 -5.47 -33.05
CA ARG A 95 -28.70 -5.28 -33.91
C ARG A 95 -29.11 -6.64 -34.42
#